data_AF-A0A930JW98-F1
#
_entry.id   AF-A0A930JW98-F1
#
_cell.length_a   1.000
_cell.length_b   1.000
_cell.length_c   1.000
_cell.angle_alpha   90.00
_cell.angle_beta   90.00
_cell.angle_gamma   90.00
#
_symmetry.space_group_name_H-M   'P 1'
#
loop_
_entity.id
_entity.type
_entity.pdbx_description
1 polymer ?
#
loop_
_entity_poly.entity_id
_entity_poly.type
_entity_poly.pdbx_seq_one_letter_code
_entity_poly.pdbx_strand_id
1 'polypeptide(L)' 'MDKEETKNKAEYFVAIISEFAKRKNLTDKQAYRYLKRYKAIDLIDRFYGVMHTQSFRDVINDLITFCQRQGGALV' A
#
# COMPACT_ATOMS: atom_id res chain seq x y z
N MET A 1 -2.26 20.93 -2.23
CA MET A 1 -1.48 19.86 -2.90
C MET A 1 -1.46 20.21 -4.37
N ASP A 2 -0.28 20.23 -4.99
CA ASP A 2 -0.18 20.53 -6.42
C ASP A 2 -0.88 19.43 -7.26
N LYS A 3 -1.33 19.77 -8.47
CA LYS A 3 -2.02 18.80 -9.34
C LYS A 3 -1.14 17.61 -9.68
N GLU A 4 0.16 17.84 -9.89
CA GLU A 4 1.10 16.78 -10.25
C GLU A 4 1.39 15.85 -9.07
N GLU A 5 1.55 16.40 -7.87
CA GLU A 5 1.74 15.60 -6.65
C GLU A 5 0.53 14.69 -6.38
N THR A 6 -0.68 15.20 -6.61
CA THR A 6 -1.92 14.43 -6.46
C THR A 6 -1.97 13.25 -7.45
N LYS A 7 -1.56 13.50 -8.70
CA LYS A 7 -1.47 12.47 -9.74
C LYS A 7 -0.42 11.42 -9.40
N ASN A 8 0.79 11.84 -9.00
CA ASN A 8 1.89 10.94 -8.64
C ASN A 8 1.53 10.06 -7.43
N LYS A 9 0.83 10.62 -6.43
CA LYS A 9 0.27 9.84 -5.33
C LYS A 9 -0.74 8.81 -5.83
N ALA A 10 -1.68 9.21 -6.67
CA ALA A 10 -2.71 8.30 -7.18
C ALA A 10 -2.10 7.13 -7.98
N GLU A 11 -1.15 7.41 -8.86
CA GLU A 11 -0.41 6.38 -9.63
C GLU A 11 0.36 5.43 -8.70
N TYR A 12 1.03 5.99 -7.68
CA TYR A 12 1.72 5.20 -6.68
C TYR A 12 0.77 4.30 -5.87
N PHE A 13 -0.41 4.81 -5.48
CA PHE A 13 -1.44 4.02 -4.80
C PHE A 13 -1.89 2.83 -5.65
N VAL A 14 -2.16 3.05 -6.94
CA VAL A 14 -2.54 1.97 -7.87
C VAL A 14 -1.43 0.94 -7.98
N ALA A 15 -0.17 1.37 -8.15
CA ALA A 15 0.98 0.47 -8.23
C ALA A 15 1.16 -0.36 -6.97
N ILE A 16 1.09 0.26 -5.78
CA ILE A 16 1.22 -0.44 -4.49
C ILE A 16 0.10 -1.47 -4.28
N ILE A 17 -1.14 -1.12 -4.60
CA ILE A 17 -2.26 -2.06 -4.47
C ILE A 17 -2.06 -3.26 -5.40
N SER A 18 -1.66 -3.02 -6.65
CA SER A 18 -1.41 -4.10 -7.62
C SER A 18 -0.24 -5.00 -7.20
N GLU A 19 0.88 -4.42 -6.74
CA GLU A 19 2.03 -5.19 -6.27
C GLU A 19 1.73 -5.99 -4.99
N PHE A 20 0.95 -5.41 -4.07
CA PHE A 20 0.47 -6.15 -2.90
C PHE A 20 -0.41 -7.32 -3.32
N ALA A 21 -1.34 -7.08 -4.24
CA ALA A 21 -2.26 -8.09 -4.76
C ALA A 21 -1.51 -9.27 -5.37
N LYS A 22 -0.54 -8.99 -6.25
CA LYS A 22 0.34 -10.02 -6.84
C LYS A 22 1.10 -10.81 -5.77
N ARG A 23 1.71 -10.13 -4.79
CA ARG A 23 2.51 -10.78 -3.74
C ARG A 23 1.68 -11.70 -2.85
N LYS A 24 0.41 -11.37 -2.61
CA LYS A 24 -0.50 -12.12 -1.74
C LYS A 24 -1.54 -12.94 -2.51
N ASN A 25 -1.38 -13.08 -3.83
CA ASN A 25 -2.29 -13.82 -4.70
C ASN A 25 -3.77 -13.40 -4.50
N LEU A 26 -3.99 -12.09 -4.45
CA LEU A 26 -5.29 -11.46 -4.29
C LEU A 26 -5.68 -10.74 -5.58
N THR A 27 -6.96 -10.45 -5.74
CA THR A 27 -7.40 -9.40 -6.67
C THR A 27 -7.08 -8.01 -6.10
N ASP A 28 -6.89 -7.01 -6.96
CA ASP A 28 -6.66 -5.61 -6.55
C ASP A 28 -7.76 -5.12 -5.58
N LYS A 29 -9.01 -5.54 -5.80
CA LYS A 29 -10.15 -5.21 -4.94
C LYS A 29 -10.01 -5.82 -3.54
N GLN A 30 -9.56 -7.07 -3.43
CA GLN A 30 -9.29 -7.72 -2.15
C GLN A 30 -8.11 -7.05 -1.43
N ALA A 31 -7.03 -6.75 -2.17
CA ALA A 31 -5.86 -6.05 -1.63
C ALA A 31 -6.23 -4.67 -1.09
N TYR A 32 -6.95 -3.85 -1.87
CA TYR A 32 -7.44 -2.54 -1.42
C TYR A 32 -8.30 -2.64 -0.16
N ARG A 33 -9.26 -3.57 -0.13
CA ARG A 33 -10.13 -3.77 1.04
C ARG A 33 -9.34 -4.18 2.28
N TYR A 34 -8.34 -5.04 2.11
CA TYR A 34 -7.46 -5.47 3.19
C TYR A 34 -6.62 -4.30 3.73
N LEU A 35 -5.89 -3.62 2.85
CA LEU A 35 -5.06 -2.47 3.20
C LEU A 35 -5.88 -1.37 3.86
N LYS A 36 -7.09 -1.10 3.37
CA LYS A 36 -8.02 -0.13 3.97
C LYS A 36 -8.49 -0.56 5.35
N ARG A 37 -8.90 -1.83 5.52
CA ARG A 37 -9.38 -2.37 6.80
C ARG A 37 -8.35 -2.21 7.92
N TYR A 38 -7.08 -2.40 7.60
CA TYR A 38 -5.97 -2.33 8.57
C TYR A 38 -5.21 -1.00 8.53
N LYS A 39 -5.82 0.08 8.00
CA LYS A 39 -5.28 1.46 7.99
C LYS A 39 -3.96 1.65 7.23
N ALA A 40 -3.59 0.71 6.36
CA ALA A 40 -2.38 0.81 5.57
C ALA A 40 -2.48 1.86 4.46
N ILE A 41 -3.69 2.18 3.99
CA ILE A 41 -3.92 3.28 3.04
C ILE A 41 -3.54 4.63 3.68
N ASP A 42 -3.92 4.85 4.95
CA ASP A 42 -3.57 6.07 5.68
C ASP A 42 -2.05 6.16 5.90
N LEU A 43 -1.38 5.03 6.14
CA LEU A 43 0.07 4.96 6.24
C LEU A 43 0.76 5.36 4.93
N ILE A 44 0.29 4.81 3.80
CA ILE A 44 0.85 5.11 2.46
C ILE A 44 0.71 6.60 2.14
N ASP A 45 -0.44 7.22 2.42
CA ASP A 45 -0.63 8.65 2.16
C ASP A 45 0.26 9.52 3.07
N ARG A 46 0.29 9.19 4.37
CA ARG A 46 1.08 9.93 5.37
C ARG A 46 2.58 9.88 5.09
N PHE A 47 3.08 8.73 4.66
CA PHE A 47 4.51 8.50 4.44
C PHE A 47 4.89 8.45 2.95
N TYR A 48 4.03 8.94 2.05
CA TYR A 48 4.27 8.93 0.61
C TYR A 48 5.66 9.44 0.24
N GLY A 49 6.08 10.58 0.79
CA GLY A 49 7.37 11.22 0.51
C GLY A 49 8.60 10.35 0.82
N VAL A 50 8.45 9.31 1.63
CA VAL A 50 9.50 8.33 1.94
C VAL A 50 9.24 7.01 1.20
N MET A 51 8.02 6.50 1.23
CA MET A 51 7.74 5.18 0.65
C MET A 51 7.92 5.14 -0.87
N HIS A 52 7.68 6.25 -1.59
CA HIS A 52 7.82 6.28 -3.05
C HIS A 52 9.28 6.22 -3.54
N THR A 53 10.26 6.48 -2.67
CA THR A 53 11.69 6.38 -3.00
C THR A 53 12.26 4.99 -2.73
N GLN A 54 11.51 4.14 -2.03
CA GLN A 54 11.91 2.79 -1.65
C GLN A 54 11.49 1.77 -2.69
N SER A 55 12.11 0.59 -2.67
CA SER A 55 11.72 -0.49 -3.56
C SER A 55 10.31 -1.00 -3.23
N PHE A 56 9.55 -1.41 -4.25
CA PHE A 56 8.25 -2.06 -4.02
C PHE A 56 8.37 -3.27 -3.09
N ARG A 57 9.46 -4.03 -3.16
CA ARG A 57 9.65 -5.20 -2.29
C ARG A 57 9.62 -4.81 -0.82
N ASP A 58 10.35 -3.77 -0.45
CA ASP A 58 10.49 -3.34 0.94
C ASP A 58 9.20 -2.71 1.43
N VAL A 59 8.59 -1.83 0.63
CA VAL A 59 7.30 -1.21 0.99
C VAL A 59 6.21 -2.27 1.18
N ILE A 60 6.10 -3.26 0.29
CA ILE A 60 5.11 -4.33 0.45
C ILE A 60 5.37 -5.15 1.73
N ASN A 61 6.63 -5.43 2.08
CA ASN A 61 6.97 -6.12 3.33
C ASN A 61 6.58 -5.30 4.57
N ASP A 62 6.82 -3.98 4.54
CA ASP A 62 6.41 -3.07 5.60
C ASP A 62 4.89 -3.02 5.74
N LEU A 63 4.14 -2.97 4.63
CA LEU A 63 2.68 -2.99 4.65
C LEU A 63 2.13 -4.31 5.20
N ILE A 64 2.73 -5.45 4.85
CA ILE A 64 2.35 -6.76 5.41
C ILE A 64 2.58 -6.75 6.92
N THR A 65 3.78 -6.37 7.37
CA THR A 65 4.15 -6.32 8.79
C THR A 65 3.27 -5.37 9.57
N PHE A 66 2.99 -4.19 9.02
CA PHE A 66 2.09 -3.21 9.59
C PHE A 66 0.68 -3.78 9.75
N CYS A 67 0.09 -4.35 8.69
CA CYS A 67 -1.24 -4.94 8.76
C CYS A 67 -1.31 -6.08 9.78
N GLN A 68 -0.28 -6.93 9.87
CA GLN A 68 -0.20 -8.00 10.87
C GLN A 68 -0.22 -7.47 12.31
N ARG A 69 0.53 -6.39 12.58
CA ARG A 69 0.50 -5.71 13.89
C ARG A 69 -0.86 -5.07 14.22
N GLN A 70 -1.68 -4.78 13.21
CA GLN A 70 -3.06 -4.30 13.37
C GLN A 70 -4.10 -5.45 13.43
N GLY A 71 -3.66 -6.71 13.55
CA GLY A 71 -4.54 -7.89 13.62
C GLY A 71 -4.91 -8.50 12.27
N GLY A 72 -4.24 -8.11 11.18
CA GLY A 72 -4.43 -8.67 9.85
C GLY A 72 -3.79 -10.05 9.70
N ALA A 73 -4.59 -11.03 9.32
CA ALA A 73 -4.13 -12.38 9.02
C ALA A 73 -4.28 -12.68 7.53
N LEU A 74 -3.24 -12.38 6.74
CA LEU A 74 -3.06 -12.93 5.40
C LEU A 74 -1.92 -13.94 5.45
N VAL A 75 -2.24 -15.19 5.15
CA VAL A 75 -1.28 -16.27 4.92
C VAL A 75 -0.71 -16.07 3.52
#